data_AF-A0AA40ZTC2-F1
#
_entry.id   AF-A0AA40ZTC2-F1
#
_cell.length_a   1.000
_cell.length_b   1.000
_cell.length_c   1.000
_cell.angle_alpha   90.00
_cell.angle_beta   90.00
_cell.angle_gamma   90.00
#
_symmetry.space_group_name_H-M   'P 1'
#
loop_
_entity.id
_entity.type
_entity.pdbx_description
1 polymer ?
#
loop_
_entity_poly.entity_id
_entity_poly.type
_entity_poly.pdbx_seq_one_letter_code
_entity_poly.pdbx_strand_id
1 'polypeptide(L)'
;MKTRLTSLLVLALCAVGSLSAQPRQKQTETKAEKPRLTEEERIQRQANRMSAELMLDDKTSAKFTDVYQQYLKEMNDCRKENRKAMKESCPQGRTKCTQGEKPALTDAEIEARIEKRFAQQRQMLDIHEKYYKELKKILTPKQLQRIYEKHPAGPRHDKRIGRKHAPAFGHGQHAAPCRECLQQPK
;
A
#
# COMPACT_ATOMS: atom_id res chain seq x y z
N MET A 1 4.61 9.94 68.28
CA MET A 1 5.81 10.81 68.35
C MET A 1 7.01 9.91 68.06
N LYS A 2 7.73 10.15 66.96
CA LYS A 2 9.11 10.72 66.97
C LYS A 2 10.03 9.81 67.80
N THR A 3 10.94 9.04 67.21
CA THR A 3 12.28 9.51 66.77
C THR A 3 12.93 8.40 65.91
N ARG A 4 13.36 8.68 64.67
CA ARG A 4 14.72 9.14 64.30
C ARG A 4 15.82 8.14 64.74
N LEU A 5 16.37 7.38 63.79
CA LEU A 5 17.83 7.16 63.59
C LEU A 5 18.06 5.99 62.62
N THR A 6 18.29 6.27 61.33
CA THR A 6 19.19 5.48 60.47
C THR A 6 19.65 6.37 59.30
N SER A 7 20.39 7.42 59.64
CA SER A 7 21.20 8.19 58.69
C SER A 7 22.65 7.81 58.90
N LEU A 8 23.10 6.68 58.33
CA LEU A 8 24.51 6.33 58.18
C LEU A 8 24.66 5.31 57.04
N LEU A 9 24.68 5.78 55.80
CA LEU A 9 25.41 5.11 54.71
C LEU A 9 25.60 6.08 53.54
N VAL A 10 26.47 7.07 53.77
CA VAL A 10 27.11 7.87 52.73
C VAL A 10 28.51 7.29 52.52
N LEU A 11 28.87 7.12 51.24
CA LEU A 11 30.24 7.03 50.71
C LEU A 11 31.06 5.75 50.97
N ALA A 12 31.11 4.89 49.94
CA ALA A 12 32.35 4.25 49.54
C ALA A 12 32.45 4.32 48.01
N LEU A 13 33.25 5.28 47.54
CA LEU A 13 33.67 5.44 46.15
C LEU A 13 34.57 4.25 45.73
N CYS A 14 34.33 3.80 44.49
CA CYS A 14 35.32 3.43 43.48
C CYS A 14 36.43 2.41 43.80
N ALA A 15 36.21 1.16 43.35
CA ALA A 15 37.16 0.27 42.64
C ALA A 15 36.34 -0.99 42.30
N VAL A 16 36.25 -1.56 41.10
CA VAL A 16 37.28 -1.95 40.14
C VAL A 16 36.59 -2.07 38.77
N GLY A 17 37.24 -1.55 37.72
CA GLY A 17 36.78 -1.73 36.35
C GLY A 17 36.78 -3.21 35.96
N SER A 18 35.64 -3.68 35.45
CA SER A 18 35.57 -4.90 34.67
C SER A 18 35.15 -4.52 33.26
N LEU A 19 36.11 -4.56 32.32
CA LEU A 19 35.80 -4.76 30.91
C LEU A 19 35.22 -6.16 30.77
N SER A 20 33.91 -6.29 31.00
CA SER A 20 33.17 -7.45 30.51
C SER A 20 32.62 -7.05 29.17
N ALA A 21 33.31 -7.46 28.10
CA ALA A 21 32.71 -7.57 26.78
C ALA A 21 31.57 -8.59 26.90
N GLN A 22 30.39 -8.11 27.29
CA GLN A 22 29.19 -8.93 27.19
C GLN A 22 28.98 -9.16 25.70
N PRO A 23 28.88 -10.42 25.23
CA PRO A 23 28.30 -10.64 23.92
C PRO A 23 26.96 -9.95 23.97
N ARG A 24 26.75 -8.98 23.07
CA ARG A 24 25.47 -8.35 22.82
C ARG A 24 24.52 -9.51 22.51
N GLN A 25 23.86 -10.05 23.54
CA GLN A 25 22.68 -10.85 23.33
C GLN A 25 21.81 -9.91 22.53
N LYS A 26 21.64 -10.23 21.24
CA LYS A 26 20.50 -9.76 20.51
C LYS A 26 19.35 -10.18 21.40
N GLN A 27 18.83 -9.25 22.20
CA GLN A 27 17.41 -9.18 22.40
C GLN A 27 16.86 -9.08 20.97
N THR A 28 16.68 -10.26 20.39
CA THR A 28 15.50 -10.52 19.61
C THR A 28 14.39 -10.28 20.61
N GLU A 29 14.03 -9.00 20.77
CA GLU A 29 12.62 -8.70 20.81
C GLU A 29 12.10 -9.46 19.59
N THR A 30 11.55 -10.64 19.87
CA THR A 30 10.55 -11.25 19.01
C THR A 30 9.60 -10.10 18.76
N LYS A 31 9.78 -9.45 17.61
CA LYS A 31 8.93 -8.37 17.14
C LYS A 31 7.57 -9.02 17.15
N ALA A 32 6.80 -8.82 18.22
CA ALA A 32 5.51 -9.42 18.41
C ALA A 32 4.78 -9.13 17.10
N GLU A 33 4.52 -10.19 16.34
CA GLU A 33 3.92 -10.07 15.02
C GLU A 33 2.56 -9.44 15.29
N LYS A 34 2.46 -8.12 15.09
CA LYS A 34 1.19 -7.41 15.31
C LYS A 34 0.16 -8.20 14.52
N PRO A 35 -0.92 -8.67 15.16
CA PRO A 35 -1.95 -9.43 14.46
C PRO A 35 -2.34 -8.67 13.21
N ARG A 36 -2.32 -9.35 12.06
CA ARG A 36 -2.78 -8.73 10.82
C ARG A 36 -4.23 -8.31 11.05
N LEU A 37 -4.49 -7.01 10.98
CA LEU A 37 -5.83 -6.44 11.13
C LEU A 37 -6.80 -7.17 10.19
N THR A 38 -7.97 -7.60 10.71
CA THR A 38 -8.92 -8.38 9.90
C THR A 38 -9.50 -7.53 8.75
N GLU A 39 -10.10 -8.17 7.75
CA GLU A 39 -10.70 -7.45 6.65
C GLU A 39 -11.87 -6.56 7.12
N GLU A 40 -12.72 -7.06 8.02
CA GLU A 40 -13.81 -6.24 8.57
C GLU A 40 -13.28 -5.05 9.36
N GLU A 41 -12.25 -5.25 10.18
CA GLU A 41 -11.64 -4.16 10.95
C GLU A 41 -11.02 -3.08 10.04
N ARG A 42 -10.43 -3.47 8.91
CA ARG A 42 -9.91 -2.53 7.91
C ARG A 42 -11.03 -1.74 7.26
N ILE A 43 -12.11 -2.42 6.86
CA ILE A 43 -13.29 -1.80 6.24
C ILE A 43 -13.95 -0.84 7.22
N GLN A 44 -14.14 -1.25 8.48
CA GLN A 44 -14.68 -0.42 9.55
C GLN A 44 -13.84 0.84 9.77
N ARG A 45 -12.52 0.70 9.91
CA ARG A 45 -11.63 1.86 10.09
C ARG A 45 -11.67 2.81 8.89
N GLN A 46 -11.79 2.29 7.68
CA GLN A 46 -11.90 3.12 6.48
C GLN A 46 -13.23 3.86 6.44
N ALA A 47 -14.34 3.21 6.82
CA ALA A 47 -15.64 3.85 6.91
C ALA A 47 -15.67 4.94 7.99
N ASN A 48 -15.14 4.66 9.18
CA ASN A 48 -15.08 5.65 10.27
C ASN A 48 -14.25 6.88 9.88
N ARG A 49 -13.11 6.67 9.19
CA ARG A 49 -12.29 7.78 8.68
C ARG A 49 -13.04 8.64 7.66
N MET A 50 -13.77 8.00 6.75
CA MET A 50 -14.57 8.73 5.77
C MET A 50 -15.72 9.48 6.44
N SER A 51 -16.41 8.87 7.41
CA SER A 51 -17.48 9.52 8.18
C SER A 51 -16.99 10.80 8.87
N ALA A 52 -15.82 10.72 9.52
CA ALA A 52 -15.19 11.87 10.16
C ALA A 52 -14.77 12.95 9.15
N GLU A 53 -14.22 12.56 8.00
CA GLU A 53 -13.85 13.50 6.94
C GLU A 53 -15.05 14.22 6.31
N LEU A 54 -16.18 13.53 6.20
CA LEU A 54 -17.43 14.10 5.72
C LEU A 54 -18.16 14.94 6.79
N MET A 55 -17.62 14.98 8.01
CA MET A 55 -18.16 15.72 9.17
C MET A 55 -19.63 15.37 9.43
N LEU A 56 -19.95 14.08 9.42
CA LEU A 56 -21.31 13.59 9.64
C LEU A 56 -21.66 13.61 11.14
N ASP A 57 -22.91 13.94 11.46
CA ASP A 57 -23.45 13.75 12.80
C ASP A 57 -23.60 12.26 13.16
N ASP A 58 -23.81 11.94 14.44
CA ASP A 58 -23.85 10.55 14.91
C ASP A 58 -24.92 9.70 14.21
N LYS A 59 -26.10 10.29 13.95
CA LYS A 59 -27.22 9.59 13.31
C LYS A 59 -26.94 9.31 11.84
N THR A 60 -26.39 10.29 11.12
CA THR A 60 -26.01 10.14 9.72
C THR A 60 -24.79 9.23 9.57
N SER A 61 -23.82 9.32 10.49
CA SER A 61 -22.62 8.48 10.53
C SER A 61 -22.93 7.00 10.64
N ALA A 62 -23.89 6.62 11.49
CA ALA A 62 -24.30 5.22 11.63
C ALA A 62 -24.84 4.66 10.30
N LYS A 63 -25.83 5.35 9.70
CA LYS A 63 -26.42 4.93 8.41
C LYS A 63 -25.40 4.93 7.28
N PHE A 64 -24.55 5.96 7.22
CA PHE A 64 -23.49 6.07 6.22
C PHE A 64 -22.51 4.90 6.34
N THR A 65 -22.07 4.58 7.57
CA THR A 65 -21.09 3.54 7.84
C THR A 65 -21.59 2.19 7.36
N ASP A 66 -22.84 1.84 7.67
CA ASP A 66 -23.42 0.56 7.24
C ASP A 66 -23.40 0.41 5.71
N VAL A 67 -23.88 1.43 4.99
CA VAL A 67 -23.91 1.42 3.51
C VAL A 67 -22.50 1.43 2.92
N TYR A 68 -21.61 2.25 3.48
CA TYR A 68 -20.26 2.44 2.94
C TYR A 68 -19.37 1.22 3.17
N GLN A 69 -19.57 0.47 4.26
CA GLN A 69 -18.86 -0.78 4.48
C GLN A 69 -19.24 -1.85 3.46
N GLN A 70 -20.53 -1.98 3.15
CA GLN A 70 -20.99 -2.90 2.11
C GLN A 70 -20.40 -2.53 0.75
N TYR A 71 -20.37 -1.24 0.41
CA TYR A 71 -19.67 -0.73 -0.79
C TYR A 71 -18.19 -1.13 -0.80
N LEU A 72 -17.46 -0.89 0.29
CA LEU A 72 -16.03 -1.23 0.37
C LEU A 72 -15.78 -2.72 0.23
N LYS A 73 -16.65 -3.56 0.82
CA LYS A 73 -16.57 -5.01 0.73
C LYS A 73 -16.79 -5.48 -0.71
N GLU A 74 -17.90 -5.09 -1.33
CA GLU A 74 -18.21 -5.46 -2.74
C GLU A 74 -17.11 -4.97 -3.70
N MET A 75 -16.60 -3.75 -3.51
CA MET A 75 -15.48 -3.25 -4.32
C MET A 75 -14.18 -4.01 -4.09
N ASN A 76 -13.88 -4.44 -2.86
CA ASN A 76 -12.70 -5.23 -2.57
C ASN A 76 -12.81 -6.62 -3.17
N ASP A 77 -13.96 -7.27 -3.05
CA ASP A 77 -14.20 -8.60 -3.61
C ASP A 77 -14.16 -8.57 -5.15
N CYS A 78 -14.79 -7.58 -5.79
CA CYS A 78 -14.66 -7.36 -7.22
C CYS A 78 -13.18 -7.19 -7.65
N ARG A 79 -12.38 -6.42 -6.89
CA ARG A 79 -10.94 -6.27 -7.16
C ARG A 79 -10.14 -7.56 -6.94
N LYS A 80 -10.49 -8.37 -5.94
CA LYS A 80 -9.84 -9.66 -5.68
C LYS A 80 -10.12 -10.62 -6.83
N GLU A 81 -11.37 -10.74 -7.25
CA GLU A 81 -11.75 -11.58 -8.40
C GLU A 81 -11.09 -11.09 -9.69
N ASN A 82 -11.04 -9.78 -9.93
CA ASN A 82 -10.34 -9.23 -11.10
C ASN A 82 -8.85 -9.56 -11.08
N ARG A 83 -8.20 -9.48 -9.90
CA ARG A 83 -6.78 -9.86 -9.75
C ARG A 83 -6.56 -11.35 -9.97
N LYS A 84 -7.45 -12.19 -9.43
CA LYS A 84 -7.40 -13.65 -9.58
C LYS A 84 -7.57 -14.04 -11.05
N ALA A 85 -8.63 -13.52 -11.68
CA ALA A 85 -8.91 -13.69 -13.10
C ALA A 85 -7.74 -13.24 -14.01
N MET A 86 -7.06 -12.15 -13.66
CA MET A 86 -5.86 -11.69 -14.37
C MET A 86 -4.69 -12.65 -14.18
N LYS A 87 -4.46 -13.13 -12.94
CA LYS A 87 -3.39 -14.08 -12.62
C LYS A 87 -3.57 -15.40 -13.37
N GLU A 88 -4.80 -15.91 -13.42
CA GLU A 88 -5.17 -17.13 -14.15
C GLU A 88 -5.05 -16.96 -15.66
N SER A 89 -5.41 -15.78 -16.19
CA SER A 89 -5.24 -15.47 -17.62
C SER A 89 -3.79 -15.18 -18.02
N CYS A 90 -2.87 -14.94 -17.08
CA CYS A 90 -1.46 -14.75 -17.40
C CYS A 90 -0.80 -16.10 -17.68
N PRO A 91 -0.21 -16.33 -18.87
CA PRO A 91 0.58 -17.51 -19.10
C PRO A 91 1.82 -17.39 -18.21
N GLN A 92 1.94 -18.33 -17.27
CA GLN A 92 2.99 -18.47 -16.26
C GLN A 92 2.92 -17.51 -15.06
N GLY A 93 2.78 -18.12 -13.88
CA GLY A 93 3.01 -17.48 -12.59
C GLY A 93 4.45 -16.96 -12.50
N ARG A 94 4.64 -15.64 -12.67
CA ARG A 94 5.97 -15.02 -12.69
C ARG A 94 6.50 -14.77 -11.29
N THR A 95 7.06 -15.81 -10.69
CA THR A 95 8.20 -15.68 -9.78
C THR A 95 9.44 -15.90 -10.64
N LYS A 96 10.12 -14.81 -11.01
CA LYS A 96 11.34 -14.72 -11.84
C LYS A 96 11.15 -14.97 -13.34
N CYS A 97 11.14 -13.89 -14.13
CA CYS A 97 11.48 -13.96 -15.56
C CYS A 97 12.98 -13.72 -15.70
N THR A 98 13.74 -14.78 -15.96
CA THR A 98 15.00 -14.67 -16.69
C THR A 98 14.69 -14.20 -18.11
N GLN A 99 15.57 -13.35 -18.65
CA GLN A 99 15.47 -12.81 -20.01
C GLN A 99 15.59 -13.96 -21.02
N GLY A 100 14.46 -14.40 -21.55
CA GLY A 100 14.33 -15.41 -22.60
C GLY A 100 12.91 -15.35 -23.12
N GLU A 101 12.76 -15.35 -24.44
CA GLU A 101 11.58 -14.93 -25.21
C GLU A 101 10.24 -15.34 -24.58
N LYS A 102 9.40 -14.35 -24.32
CA LYS A 102 8.01 -14.58 -23.90
C LYS A 102 7.27 -15.10 -25.14
N PRO A 103 6.56 -16.26 -25.08
CA PRO A 103 5.68 -16.63 -26.17
C PRO A 103 4.64 -15.52 -26.38
N ALA A 104 4.52 -15.05 -27.62
CA ALA A 104 3.51 -14.07 -27.99
C ALA A 104 2.12 -14.69 -27.81
N LEU A 105 1.17 -13.90 -27.29
CA LEU A 105 -0.22 -14.32 -27.18
C LEU A 105 -0.83 -14.41 -28.57
N THR A 106 -1.74 -15.35 -28.78
CA THR A 106 -2.52 -15.42 -30.02
C THR A 106 -3.55 -14.29 -30.07
N ASP A 107 -4.00 -13.90 -31.26
CA ASP A 107 -5.00 -12.84 -31.42
C ASP A 107 -6.30 -13.15 -30.67
N ALA A 108 -6.77 -14.41 -30.72
CA ALA A 108 -7.94 -14.87 -29.97
C ALA A 108 -7.77 -14.74 -28.44
N GLU A 109 -6.57 -15.03 -27.92
CA GLU A 109 -6.27 -14.84 -26.49
C GLU A 109 -6.21 -13.35 -26.10
N ILE A 110 -5.77 -12.50 -27.01
CA ILE A 110 -5.74 -11.05 -26.82
C ILE A 110 -7.19 -10.50 -26.80
N GLU A 111 -8.02 -10.89 -27.76
CA GLU A 111 -9.44 -10.51 -27.82
C GLU A 111 -10.19 -10.93 -26.56
N ALA A 112 -10.06 -12.19 -26.14
CA ALA A 112 -10.71 -12.68 -24.91
C ALA A 112 -10.28 -11.89 -23.67
N ARG A 113 -9.01 -11.45 -23.58
CA ARG A 113 -8.55 -10.59 -22.48
C ARG A 113 -9.14 -9.19 -22.54
N ILE A 114 -9.29 -8.62 -23.73
CA ILE A 114 -9.88 -7.30 -23.93
C ILE A 114 -11.35 -7.33 -23.48
N GLU A 115 -12.12 -8.32 -23.96
CA GLU A 115 -13.53 -8.49 -23.57
C GLU A 115 -13.69 -8.70 -22.07
N LYS A 116 -12.83 -9.54 -21.47
CA LYS A 116 -12.84 -9.76 -20.02
C LYS A 116 -12.58 -8.46 -19.26
N ARG A 117 -11.66 -7.60 -19.72
CA ARG A 117 -11.42 -6.28 -19.09
C ARG A 117 -12.65 -5.38 -19.17
N PHE A 118 -13.37 -5.37 -20.30
CA PHE A 118 -14.61 -4.61 -20.41
C PHE A 118 -15.67 -5.10 -19.43
N ALA A 119 -15.85 -6.42 -19.31
CA ALA A 119 -16.78 -6.99 -18.33
C ALA A 119 -16.40 -6.57 -16.89
N GLN A 120 -15.11 -6.63 -16.54
CA GLN A 120 -14.62 -6.20 -15.23
C GLN A 120 -14.89 -4.70 -14.97
N GLN A 121 -14.68 -3.85 -15.96
CA GLN A 121 -14.96 -2.42 -15.84
C GLN A 121 -16.46 -2.15 -15.65
N ARG A 122 -17.33 -2.84 -16.39
CA ARG A 122 -18.79 -2.75 -16.22
C ARG A 122 -19.21 -3.17 -14.82
N GLN A 123 -18.74 -4.30 -14.32
CA GLN A 123 -19.04 -4.76 -12.96
C GLN A 123 -18.62 -3.74 -11.88
N MET A 124 -17.44 -3.14 -12.02
CA MET A 124 -17.02 -2.08 -11.09
C MET A 124 -17.93 -0.85 -11.17
N LEU A 125 -18.31 -0.44 -12.38
CA LEU A 125 -19.23 0.69 -12.58
C LEU A 125 -20.62 0.39 -11.99
N ASP A 126 -21.15 -0.82 -12.16
CA ASP A 126 -22.43 -1.22 -11.59
C ASP A 126 -22.44 -1.10 -10.06
N ILE A 127 -21.34 -1.49 -9.39
CA ILE A 127 -21.18 -1.31 -7.94
C ILE A 127 -21.14 0.19 -7.60
N HIS A 128 -20.40 1.00 -8.35
CA HIS A 128 -20.34 2.45 -8.13
C HIS A 128 -21.70 3.12 -8.28
N GLU A 129 -22.49 2.75 -9.30
CA GLU A 129 -23.84 3.28 -9.52
C GLU A 129 -24.84 2.82 -8.47
N LYS A 130 -24.78 1.55 -8.08
CA LYS A 130 -25.61 0.97 -7.01
C LYS A 130 -25.42 1.77 -5.72
N TYR A 131 -24.18 1.93 -5.27
CA TYR A 131 -23.91 2.61 -4.00
C TYR A 131 -23.99 4.13 -4.10
N TYR A 132 -23.83 4.74 -5.28
CA TYR A 132 -24.18 6.14 -5.49
C TYR A 132 -25.65 6.41 -5.14
N LYS A 133 -26.56 5.54 -5.60
CA LYS A 133 -28.00 5.66 -5.37
C LYS A 133 -28.38 5.50 -3.90
N GLU A 134 -27.67 4.69 -3.13
CA GLU A 134 -27.88 4.55 -1.69
C GLU A 134 -27.27 5.71 -0.91
N LEU A 135 -26.02 6.07 -1.20
CA LEU A 135 -25.31 7.14 -0.51
C LEU A 135 -25.96 8.51 -0.73
N LYS A 136 -26.53 8.78 -1.92
CA LYS A 136 -27.23 10.05 -2.19
C LYS A 136 -28.52 10.25 -1.39
N LYS A 137 -29.07 9.20 -0.77
CA LYS A 137 -30.21 9.31 0.15
C LYS A 137 -29.78 9.84 1.52
N ILE A 138 -28.49 9.74 1.84
CA ILE A 138 -27.93 10.03 3.18
C ILE A 138 -27.03 11.27 3.14
N LEU A 139 -26.32 11.48 2.03
CA LEU A 139 -25.28 12.50 1.89
C LEU A 139 -25.69 13.61 0.93
N THR A 140 -25.15 14.80 1.19
CA THR A 140 -25.24 15.93 0.25
C THR A 140 -24.37 15.70 -1.00
N PRO A 141 -24.65 16.37 -2.13
CA PRO A 141 -23.82 16.30 -3.33
C PRO A 141 -22.34 16.65 -3.08
N LYS A 142 -22.06 17.63 -2.21
CA LYS A 142 -20.67 18.02 -1.85
C LYS A 142 -19.94 16.91 -1.09
N GLN A 143 -20.62 16.22 -0.18
CA GLN A 143 -20.05 15.09 0.55
C GLN A 143 -19.80 13.89 -0.38
N LEU A 144 -20.74 13.60 -1.30
CA LEU A 144 -20.55 12.59 -2.33
C LEU A 144 -19.34 12.88 -3.22
N GLN A 145 -19.17 14.13 -3.65
CA GLN A 145 -18.01 14.53 -4.43
C GLN A 145 -16.69 14.17 -3.71
N ARG A 146 -16.60 14.42 -2.40
CA ARG A 146 -15.40 14.05 -1.61
C ARG A 146 -15.11 12.55 -1.63
N ILE A 147 -16.13 11.70 -1.57
CA ILE A 147 -15.97 10.24 -1.68
C ILE A 147 -15.31 9.89 -3.02
N TYR A 148 -15.81 10.43 -4.14
CA TYR A 148 -15.31 10.09 -5.47
C TYR A 148 -13.98 10.76 -5.83
N GLU A 149 -13.61 11.88 -5.19
CA GLU A 149 -12.26 12.44 -5.27
C GLU A 149 -11.21 11.48 -4.68
N LYS A 150 -11.55 10.80 -3.58
CA LYS A 150 -10.66 9.83 -2.92
C LYS A 150 -10.72 8.43 -3.51
N HIS A 151 -11.91 8.02 -3.93
CA HIS A 151 -12.21 6.72 -4.47
C HIS A 151 -12.90 6.87 -5.82
N PRO A 152 -12.15 7.26 -6.86
CA PRO A 152 -12.71 7.47 -8.18
C PRO A 152 -13.31 6.18 -8.72
N ALA A 153 -14.42 6.32 -9.45
CA ALA A 153 -15.10 5.22 -10.12
C ALA A 153 -14.36 4.72 -11.37
N GLY A 154 -13.44 5.55 -11.88
CA GLY A 154 -12.66 5.26 -13.08
C GLY A 154 -11.20 4.90 -12.80
N PRO A 155 -10.43 4.62 -13.87
CA PRO A 155 -9.00 4.39 -13.79
C PRO A 155 -8.31 5.54 -13.07
N ARG A 156 -7.47 5.24 -12.07
CA ARG A 156 -6.60 6.26 -11.51
C ARG A 156 -5.56 6.61 -12.58
N HIS A 157 -5.53 7.87 -12.99
CA HIS A 157 -4.42 8.36 -13.80
C HIS A 157 -3.13 8.20 -12.99
N ASP A 158 -2.23 7.33 -13.44
CA ASP A 158 -0.92 7.21 -12.82
C ASP A 158 -0.17 8.53 -13.06
N LYS A 159 -0.06 9.34 -12.00
CA LYS A 159 0.67 10.61 -12.03
C LYS A 159 2.16 10.40 -12.38
N ARG A 160 2.65 9.16 -12.44
CA ARG A 160 4.01 8.83 -12.92
C ARG A 160 4.13 8.82 -14.44
N ILE A 161 3.04 8.73 -15.21
CA ILE A 161 3.10 8.73 -16.68
C ILE A 161 3.53 10.11 -17.24
N GLY A 162 3.48 11.17 -16.42
CA GLY A 162 4.03 12.50 -16.76
C GLY A 162 5.41 12.82 -16.15
N ARG A 163 5.94 11.98 -15.25
CA ARG A 163 7.34 12.13 -14.82
C ARG A 163 8.20 11.50 -15.91
N LYS A 164 8.62 12.31 -16.88
CA LYS A 164 9.83 12.01 -17.67
C LYS A 164 10.84 11.44 -16.69
N HIS A 165 11.39 10.27 -16.98
CA HIS A 165 12.48 9.71 -16.20
C HIS A 165 13.53 10.83 -16.09
N ALA A 166 13.65 11.46 -14.93
CA ALA A 166 14.81 12.27 -14.66
C ALA A 166 15.98 11.29 -14.78
N PRO A 167 16.98 11.55 -15.65
CA PRO A 167 18.13 10.67 -15.70
C PRO A 167 18.67 10.59 -14.27
N ALA A 168 18.86 9.37 -13.79
CA ALA A 168 19.46 9.13 -12.49
C ALA A 168 20.73 9.99 -12.43
N PHE A 169 20.77 10.91 -11.46
CA PHE A 169 21.96 11.70 -11.20
C PHE A 169 23.13 10.72 -11.07
N GLY A 170 24.04 10.79 -12.04
CA GLY A 170 25.21 9.94 -12.08
C GLY A 170 26.03 10.17 -10.83
N HIS A 171 26.21 9.11 -10.05
CA HIS A 171 27.36 9.04 -9.16
C HIS A 171 28.61 9.03 -10.04
N GLY A 172 29.38 10.10 -9.93
CA GLY A 172 30.60 10.27 -10.68
C GLY A 172 31.54 9.09 -10.48
N GLN A 173 32.05 8.57 -11.59
CA GLN A 173 33.36 7.95 -11.63
C GLN A 173 34.10 8.54 -12.82
N HIS A 174 35.30 8.99 -12.52
CA HIS A 174 36.18 9.80 -13.35
C HIS A 174 36.43 9.16 -14.71
N ALA A 175 36.46 10.00 -15.74
CA ALA A 175 37.01 9.66 -17.03
C ALA A 175 38.48 9.21 -16.86
N ALA A 176 38.76 7.95 -17.20
CA ALA A 176 40.12 7.54 -17.54
C ALA A 176 40.29 7.70 -19.06
N PRO A 177 41.28 8.46 -19.54
CA PRO A 177 41.56 8.52 -20.97
C PRO A 177 42.12 7.18 -21.44
N CYS A 178 41.49 6.59 -22.45
CA CYS A 178 41.94 5.37 -23.11
C CYS A 178 43.31 5.63 -23.78
N ARG A 179 44.40 5.17 -23.16
CA ARG A 179 45.71 5.01 -23.80
C ARG A 179 45.73 3.62 -24.44
N GLU A 180 45.34 3.54 -25.70
CA GLU A 180 45.88 2.60 -26.73
C GLU A 180 44.94 2.58 -27.94
N CYS A 181 45.13 3.55 -28.83
CA CYS A 181 44.81 3.44 -30.24
C CYS A 181 45.94 4.15 -31.00
N LEU A 182 47.12 3.52 -31.00
CA LEU A 182 48.23 3.90 -31.87
C LEU A 182 47.91 3.44 -33.30
N GLN A 183 47.56 4.42 -34.13
CA GLN A 183 47.94 4.61 -35.54
C GLN A 183 47.74 3.44 -36.52
N GLN A 184 46.88 3.66 -37.52
CA GLN A 184 47.08 3.07 -38.85
C GLN A 184 47.74 4.09 -39.79
N PRO A 185 48.70 3.69 -40.63
CA PRO A 185 49.36 4.59 -41.57
C PRO A 185 48.50 4.84 -42.82
N LYS A 186 48.88 5.90 -43.53
CA LYS A 186 48.22 6.48 -44.71
C LYS A 186 48.24 5.56 -45.94
#